data_AF-A0AAF0LKJ2-F1
#
_entry.id   AF-A0AAF0LKJ2-F1
#
_cell.length_a   1.000
_cell.length_b   1.000
_cell.length_c   1.000
_cell.angle_alpha   90.00
_cell.angle_beta   90.00
_cell.angle_gamma   90.00
#
_symmetry.space_group_name_H-M   'P 1'
#
loop_
_entity.id
_entity.type
_entity.pdbx_description
1 polymer ?
#
loop_
_entity_poly.entity_id
_entity_poly.type
_entity_poly.pdbx_seq_one_letter_code
_entity_poly.pdbx_strand_id
1 'polypeptide(L)'
;MRTLVNSLRLIAVIAIVVAVVAQWLESSQTPTYSFWNFFGYFTIQSNLIVAVALAVTLVAAARRKRADLAVSVLRGAATVYIATTGIVYNTLLTGANVSASVSWSNDIVHKIIPVYAVLDWLLFSDRARLLLRHVWWFLLYPAVWTTVVLVRGATDGWVPYPFLDPAQGYGVVAIYVVGIAVSITLLGILVVGMSRLRLVKV
;
A
#
# COMPACT_ATOMS: atom_id res chain seq x y z
N MET A 1 -25.79 0.59 8.83
CA MET A 1 -24.53 1.21 8.35
C MET A 1 -23.30 0.39 8.77
N ARG A 2 -23.08 0.18 10.07
CA ARG A 2 -21.91 -0.54 10.60
C ARG A 2 -21.64 -1.92 10.00
N THR A 3 -22.69 -2.75 9.88
CA THR A 3 -22.58 -4.08 9.26
C THR A 3 -22.11 -3.99 7.82
N LEU A 4 -22.69 -3.08 7.02
CA LEU A 4 -22.30 -2.86 5.62
C LEU A 4 -20.82 -2.46 5.51
N VAL A 5 -20.37 -1.48 6.30
CA VAL A 5 -18.96 -1.03 6.28
C VAL A 5 -18.02 -2.17 6.64
N ASN A 6 -18.34 -2.94 7.67
CA ASN A 6 -17.54 -4.08 8.08
C ASN A 6 -17.53 -5.18 7.01
N SER A 7 -18.67 -5.46 6.36
CA SER A 7 -18.74 -6.41 5.25
C SER A 7 -17.86 -5.96 4.07
N LEU A 8 -17.90 -4.67 3.69
CA LEU A 8 -17.04 -4.15 2.62
C LEU A 8 -15.55 -4.30 2.94
N ARG A 9 -15.15 -4.01 4.18
CA ARG A 9 -13.75 -4.19 4.61
C ARG A 9 -13.33 -5.65 4.59
N LEU A 10 -14.20 -6.54 5.04
CA LEU A 10 -13.94 -7.98 5.00
C LEU A 10 -13.79 -8.48 3.56
N ILE A 11 -14.67 -8.04 2.65
CA ILE A 11 -14.57 -8.34 1.22
C ILE A 11 -13.24 -7.84 0.66
N ALA A 12 -12.82 -6.60 0.99
CA ALA A 12 -11.54 -6.06 0.55
C ALA A 12 -10.35 -6.88 1.07
N VAL A 13 -10.36 -7.28 2.36
CA VAL A 13 -9.32 -8.15 2.93
C VAL A 13 -9.25 -9.49 2.19
N ILE A 14 -10.39 -10.14 1.95
CA ILE A 14 -10.45 -11.41 1.22
C ILE A 14 -9.95 -11.21 -0.22
N ALA A 15 -10.39 -10.16 -0.90
CA ALA A 15 -9.98 -9.86 -2.27
C ALA A 15 -8.45 -9.65 -2.38
N ILE A 16 -7.85 -8.92 -1.43
CA ILE A 16 -6.40 -8.74 -1.36
C ILE A 16 -5.69 -10.08 -1.20
N VAL A 17 -6.10 -10.89 -0.22
CA VAL A 17 -5.45 -12.18 0.06
C VAL A 17 -5.56 -13.11 -1.15
N VAL A 18 -6.75 -13.22 -1.74
CA VAL A 18 -6.98 -14.04 -2.95
C VAL A 18 -6.15 -13.54 -4.12
N ALA A 19 -6.09 -12.23 -4.35
CA ALA A 19 -5.28 -11.65 -5.42
C ALA A 19 -3.78 -11.92 -5.22
N VAL A 20 -3.25 -11.67 -4.02
CA VAL A 20 -1.83 -11.91 -3.70
C VAL A 20 -1.48 -13.39 -3.81
N VAL A 21 -2.34 -14.29 -3.32
CA VAL A 21 -2.14 -15.75 -3.44
C VAL A 21 -2.17 -16.18 -4.90
N ALA A 22 -3.10 -15.67 -5.71
CA ALA A 22 -3.15 -16.00 -7.14
C ALA A 22 -1.87 -15.57 -7.88
N GLN A 23 -1.37 -14.35 -7.60
CA GLN A 23 -0.10 -13.88 -8.15
C GLN A 23 1.09 -14.72 -7.66
N TRP A 24 1.08 -15.12 -6.39
CA TRP A 24 2.15 -15.93 -5.82
C TRP A 24 2.18 -17.34 -6.43
N LEU A 25 1.03 -17.99 -6.58
CA LEU A 25 0.93 -19.31 -7.19
C LEU A 25 1.44 -19.29 -8.64
N GLU A 26 1.04 -18.29 -9.43
CA GLU A 26 1.55 -18.12 -10.80
C GLU A 26 3.07 -17.87 -10.80
N SER A 27 3.54 -16.92 -9.99
CA SER A 27 4.96 -16.58 -9.91
C SER A 27 5.80 -17.77 -9.47
N SER A 28 5.31 -18.60 -8.54
CA SER A 28 6.02 -19.77 -7.99
C SER A 28 6.29 -20.88 -9.00
N GLN A 29 5.59 -20.87 -10.14
CA GLN A 29 5.77 -21.83 -11.22
C GLN A 29 6.84 -21.37 -12.24
N THR A 30 7.32 -20.13 -12.13
CA THR A 30 8.32 -19.58 -13.04
C THR A 30 9.74 -20.02 -12.67
N PRO A 31 10.63 -20.32 -13.64
CA PRO A 31 12.02 -20.69 -13.36
C PRO A 31 12.83 -19.61 -12.63
N THR A 32 12.41 -18.35 -12.74
CA THR A 32 13.04 -17.18 -12.13
C THR A 32 12.44 -16.80 -10.77
N TYR A 33 11.58 -17.65 -10.20
CA TYR A 33 10.92 -17.39 -8.94
C TYR A 33 11.91 -17.24 -7.78
N SER A 34 11.67 -16.23 -6.95
CA SER A 34 12.31 -16.09 -5.65
C SER A 34 11.28 -15.58 -4.65
N PHE A 35 11.10 -16.32 -3.55
CA PHE A 35 10.18 -15.97 -2.47
C PHE A 35 10.43 -14.56 -1.93
N TRP A 36 11.71 -14.25 -1.66
CA TRP A 36 12.13 -12.96 -1.12
C TRP A 36 11.97 -11.81 -2.12
N ASN A 37 12.04 -12.11 -3.42
CA ASN A 37 11.80 -11.10 -4.45
C ASN A 37 10.29 -10.82 -4.57
N PHE A 38 9.47 -11.87 -4.63
CA PHE A 38 8.01 -11.74 -4.72
C PHE A 38 7.42 -10.95 -3.55
N PHE A 39 7.74 -11.36 -2.31
CA PHE A 39 7.28 -10.63 -1.13
C PHE A 39 8.09 -9.36 -0.85
N GLY A 40 9.14 -9.10 -1.62
CA GLY A 40 9.95 -7.89 -1.57
C GLY A 40 9.32 -6.70 -2.30
N TYR A 41 8.39 -6.92 -3.23
CA TYR A 41 7.74 -5.83 -3.97
C TYR A 41 6.91 -4.93 -3.03
N PHE A 42 7.06 -3.61 -3.17
CA PHE A 42 6.26 -2.63 -2.41
C PHE A 42 4.76 -2.81 -2.68
N THR A 43 4.38 -3.19 -3.91
CA THR A 43 2.99 -3.53 -4.27
C THR A 43 2.42 -4.63 -3.37
N ILE A 44 3.13 -5.75 -3.24
CA ILE A 44 2.66 -6.89 -2.43
C ILE A 44 2.62 -6.48 -0.95
N GLN A 45 3.66 -5.84 -0.45
CA GLN A 45 3.75 -5.41 0.93
C GLN A 45 2.68 -4.38 1.30
N SER A 46 2.45 -3.35 0.48
CA SER A 46 1.41 -2.34 0.72
C SER A 46 0.00 -2.94 0.71
N ASN A 47 -0.27 -3.93 -0.16
CA ASN A 47 -1.52 -4.68 -0.16
C ASN A 47 -1.70 -5.48 1.15
N LEU A 48 -0.67 -6.20 1.58
CA LEU A 48 -0.72 -6.95 2.85
C LEU A 48 -0.89 -6.02 4.05
N ILE A 49 -0.19 -4.88 4.06
CA ILE A 49 -0.32 -3.86 5.13
C ILE A 49 -1.74 -3.31 5.19
N VAL A 50 -2.38 -2.99 4.07
CA VAL A 50 -3.76 -2.51 4.08
C VAL A 50 -4.76 -3.61 4.47
N ALA A 51 -4.54 -4.87 4.06
CA ALA A 51 -5.35 -5.99 4.54
C ALA A 51 -5.27 -6.13 6.08
N VAL A 52 -4.06 -6.07 6.64
CA VAL A 52 -3.86 -6.10 8.10
C VAL A 52 -4.53 -4.91 8.78
N ALA A 53 -4.37 -3.69 8.26
CA ALA A 53 -4.97 -2.49 8.84
C ALA A 53 -6.50 -2.56 8.85
N LEU A 54 -7.12 -3.07 7.78
CA LEU A 54 -8.56 -3.30 7.70
C LEU A 54 -9.01 -4.40 8.66
N ALA A 55 -8.28 -5.51 8.76
CA ALA A 55 -8.58 -6.60 9.69
C ALA A 55 -8.50 -6.14 11.17
N VAL A 56 -7.47 -5.39 11.54
CA VAL A 56 -7.34 -4.81 12.88
C VAL A 56 -8.49 -3.83 13.17
N THR A 57 -8.88 -3.02 12.19
CA THR A 57 -10.05 -2.13 12.31
C THR A 57 -11.35 -2.92 12.53
N LEU A 58 -11.54 -4.04 11.82
CA LEU A 58 -12.68 -4.94 12.02
C LEU A 58 -12.71 -5.54 13.42
N VAL A 59 -11.57 -5.99 13.95
CA VAL A 59 -11.46 -6.51 15.31
C VAL A 59 -11.77 -5.43 16.35
N ALA A 60 -11.27 -4.21 16.17
CA ALA A 60 -11.58 -3.08 17.04
C ALA A 60 -13.09 -2.77 17.03
N ALA A 61 -13.72 -2.78 15.85
CA ALA A 61 -15.15 -2.61 15.71
C ALA A 61 -15.94 -3.75 16.39
N ALA A 62 -15.56 -5.02 16.23
CA ALA A 62 -16.24 -6.13 16.90
C ALA A 62 -16.25 -5.98 18.43
N ARG A 63 -15.16 -5.43 19.01
CA ARG A 63 -15.04 -5.14 20.45
C ARG A 63 -15.83 -3.91 20.93
N ARG A 64 -16.61 -3.26 20.04
CA ARG A 64 -17.32 -1.99 20.28
C ARG A 64 -16.43 -0.87 20.83
N LYS A 65 -15.12 -0.94 20.57
CA LYS A 65 -14.18 0.12 20.93
C LYS A 65 -14.07 1.09 19.76
N ARG A 66 -13.96 2.38 20.06
CA ARG A 66 -13.50 3.34 19.06
C ARG A 66 -12.07 2.96 18.67
N ALA A 67 -11.72 3.05 17.38
CA ALA A 67 -10.35 2.82 16.95
C ALA A 67 -9.42 3.73 17.75
N ASP A 68 -8.43 3.15 18.41
CA ASP A 68 -7.42 3.91 19.11
C ASP A 68 -6.52 4.67 18.10
N LEU A 69 -5.63 5.50 18.63
CA LEU A 69 -4.72 6.30 17.81
C LEU A 69 -3.81 5.40 16.96
N ALA A 70 -3.34 4.27 17.49
CA ALA A 70 -2.42 3.38 16.81
C ALA A 70 -3.08 2.71 15.59
N VAL A 71 -4.30 2.19 15.75
CA VAL A 71 -5.09 1.62 14.64
C VAL A 71 -5.36 2.67 13.56
N SER A 72 -5.65 3.91 13.98
CA SER A 72 -5.92 5.01 13.05
C SER A 72 -4.67 5.46 12.29
N VAL A 73 -3.49 5.49 12.96
CA VAL A 73 -2.20 5.78 12.32
C VAL A 73 -1.81 4.65 11.36
N LEU A 74 -1.95 3.38 11.76
CA LEU A 74 -1.68 2.22 10.91
C LEU A 74 -2.57 2.25 9.66
N ARG A 75 -3.88 2.44 9.82
CA ARG A 75 -4.81 2.50 8.68
C ARG A 75 -4.52 3.70 7.77
N GLY A 76 -4.20 4.86 8.34
CA GLY A 76 -3.78 6.03 7.58
C GLY A 76 -2.50 5.77 6.76
N ALA A 77 -1.48 5.18 7.37
CA ALA A 77 -0.23 4.79 6.70
C ALA A 77 -0.51 3.81 5.56
N ALA A 78 -1.29 2.77 5.83
CA ALA A 78 -1.68 1.77 4.85
C ALA A 78 -2.40 2.38 3.65
N THR A 79 -3.33 3.32 3.88
CA THR A 79 -4.02 4.08 2.81
C THR A 79 -3.02 4.88 1.97
N VAL A 80 -2.02 5.53 2.58
CA VAL A 80 -0.98 6.26 1.83
C VAL A 80 -0.15 5.31 0.96
N TYR A 81 0.25 4.16 1.50
CA TYR A 81 1.10 3.20 0.78
C TYR A 81 0.37 2.62 -0.42
N ILE A 82 -0.87 2.16 -0.23
CA ILE A 82 -1.64 1.56 -1.30
C ILE A 82 -2.08 2.58 -2.35
N ALA A 83 -2.36 3.84 -1.96
CA ALA A 83 -2.60 4.93 -2.91
C ALA A 83 -1.34 5.23 -3.73
N THR A 84 -0.17 5.22 -3.10
CA THR A 84 1.13 5.39 -3.79
C THR A 84 1.35 4.26 -4.80
N THR A 85 1.08 3.00 -4.42
CA THR A 85 1.12 1.84 -5.33
C THR A 85 0.22 2.05 -6.55
N GLY A 86 -1.03 2.49 -6.34
CA GLY A 86 -1.95 2.78 -7.44
C GLY A 86 -1.43 3.90 -8.36
N ILE A 87 -0.92 5.00 -7.81
CA ILE A 87 -0.38 6.11 -8.59
C ILE A 87 0.85 5.67 -9.39
N VAL A 88 1.84 5.07 -8.73
CA VAL A 88 3.09 4.63 -9.37
C VAL A 88 2.79 3.62 -10.48
N TYR A 89 1.89 2.67 -10.25
CA TYR A 89 1.53 1.69 -11.27
C TYR A 89 0.92 2.35 -12.52
N ASN A 90 -0.05 3.25 -12.33
CA ASN A 90 -0.78 3.88 -13.43
C ASN A 90 -0.02 5.04 -14.10
N THR A 91 1.16 5.43 -13.59
CA THR A 91 1.95 6.54 -14.14
C THR A 91 3.35 6.12 -14.60
N LEU A 92 3.99 5.18 -13.90
CA LEU A 92 5.38 4.79 -14.14
C LEU A 92 5.53 3.36 -14.68
N LEU A 93 4.52 2.50 -14.52
CA LEU A 93 4.64 1.07 -14.84
C LEU A 93 3.64 0.58 -15.90
N THR A 94 2.71 1.42 -16.35
CA THR A 94 1.71 1.04 -17.34
C THR A 94 2.40 0.91 -18.71
N GLY A 95 2.55 -0.33 -19.20
CA GLY A 95 3.25 -0.63 -20.45
C GLY A 95 4.65 -1.24 -20.27
N ALA A 96 5.18 -1.28 -19.04
CA ALA A 96 6.27 -2.20 -18.75
C ALA A 96 5.69 -3.62 -18.84
N ASN A 97 6.24 -4.46 -19.72
CA ASN A 97 5.95 -5.91 -19.75
C ASN A 97 6.48 -6.54 -18.46
N VAL A 98 5.80 -6.29 -17.34
CA VAL A 98 6.02 -6.99 -16.08
C VAL A 98 5.32 -8.33 -16.26
N SER A 99 6.05 -9.21 -16.94
CA SER A 99 5.72 -10.58 -17.33
C SER A 99 5.13 -11.35 -16.15
N ALA A 100 4.13 -12.19 -16.43
CA ALA A 100 3.50 -13.16 -15.51
C ALA A 100 2.65 -12.54 -14.38
N SER A 101 1.65 -11.71 -14.72
CA SER A 101 0.61 -11.32 -13.76
C SER A 101 -0.75 -11.89 -14.16
N VAL A 102 -1.45 -12.48 -13.20
CA VAL A 102 -2.86 -12.87 -13.32
C VAL A 102 -3.67 -11.57 -13.47
N SER A 103 -4.18 -11.29 -14.68
CA SER A 103 -4.73 -9.98 -15.07
C SER A 103 -5.75 -9.40 -14.08
N TRP A 104 -6.74 -10.20 -13.66
CA TRP A 104 -7.75 -9.75 -12.69
C TRP A 104 -7.14 -9.43 -11.32
N SER A 105 -6.12 -10.19 -10.90
CA SER A 105 -5.43 -9.97 -9.63
C SER A 105 -4.59 -8.69 -9.71
N ASN A 106 -3.93 -8.46 -10.84
CA ASN A 106 -3.20 -7.24 -11.11
C ASN A 106 -4.11 -6.00 -11.02
N ASP A 107 -5.32 -6.07 -11.57
CA ASP A 107 -6.31 -5.00 -11.44
C ASP A 107 -6.77 -4.80 -9.99
N ILE A 108 -6.93 -5.88 -9.21
CA ILE A 108 -7.28 -5.77 -7.78
C ILE A 108 -6.19 -5.00 -7.03
N VAL A 109 -4.93 -5.43 -7.14
CA VAL A 109 -3.84 -4.90 -6.29
C VAL A 109 -3.35 -3.51 -6.71
N HIS A 110 -3.58 -3.10 -7.97
CA HIS A 110 -3.10 -1.82 -8.50
C HIS A 110 -4.19 -0.79 -8.80
N LYS A 111 -5.47 -1.20 -8.88
CA LYS A 111 -6.58 -0.29 -9.22
C LYS A 111 -7.69 -0.33 -8.18
N ILE A 112 -8.29 -1.50 -7.96
CA ILE A 112 -9.51 -1.61 -7.14
C ILE A 112 -9.21 -1.33 -5.67
N ILE A 113 -8.21 -1.99 -5.08
CA ILE A 113 -7.87 -1.83 -3.66
C ILE A 113 -7.32 -0.43 -3.34
N PRO A 114 -6.42 0.17 -4.14
CA PRO A 114 -6.04 1.57 -3.96
C PRO A 114 -7.22 2.54 -3.90
N VAL A 115 -8.16 2.44 -4.85
CA VAL A 115 -9.36 3.29 -4.87
C VAL A 115 -10.23 3.02 -3.64
N TYR A 116 -10.49 1.74 -3.33
CA TYR A 116 -11.28 1.36 -2.18
C TYR A 116 -10.70 1.89 -0.85
N ALA A 117 -9.38 1.76 -0.63
CA ALA A 117 -8.74 2.18 0.61
C ALA A 117 -8.80 3.71 0.80
N VAL A 118 -8.70 4.48 -0.27
CA VAL A 118 -8.88 5.94 -0.23
C VAL A 118 -10.34 6.28 0.10
N LEU A 119 -11.30 5.60 -0.52
CA LEU A 119 -12.73 5.80 -0.22
C LEU A 119 -13.10 5.39 1.21
N ASP A 120 -12.59 4.26 1.71
CA ASP A 120 -12.80 3.83 3.10
C ASP A 120 -12.29 4.87 4.08
N TRP A 121 -11.08 5.39 3.84
CA TRP A 121 -10.50 6.45 4.66
C TRP A 121 -11.30 7.74 4.58
N LEU A 122 -11.76 8.16 3.40
CA LEU A 122 -12.50 9.40 3.24
C LEU A 122 -13.89 9.32 3.90
N LEU A 123 -14.65 8.28 3.58
CA LEU A 123 -16.08 8.19 3.89
C LEU A 123 -16.36 7.85 5.36
N PHE A 124 -15.64 6.89 5.95
CA PHE A 124 -16.04 6.30 7.23
C PHE A 124 -15.33 6.87 8.45
N SER A 125 -16.07 7.64 9.25
CA SER A 125 -15.54 8.45 10.36
C SER A 125 -15.16 7.71 11.65
N ASP A 126 -14.90 6.40 11.56
CA ASP A 126 -14.59 5.50 12.68
C ASP A 126 -13.11 5.56 13.14
N ARG A 127 -12.42 6.64 12.78
CA ARG A 127 -10.99 6.89 13.04
C ARG A 127 -10.78 7.95 14.13
N ALA A 128 -9.61 7.91 14.75
CA ALA A 128 -9.12 8.99 15.62
C ALA A 128 -8.69 10.19 14.77
N ARG A 129 -8.68 11.38 15.39
CA ARG A 129 -8.15 12.59 14.75
C ARG A 129 -6.64 12.50 14.73
N LEU A 130 -6.05 12.54 13.53
CA LEU A 130 -4.61 12.57 13.36
C LEU A 130 -4.10 14.02 13.37
N LEU A 131 -2.90 14.17 13.91
CA LEU A 131 -2.08 15.39 13.87
C LEU A 131 -1.04 15.31 12.74
N LEU A 132 -0.59 16.45 12.22
CA LEU A 132 0.40 16.52 11.14
C LEU A 132 1.72 15.83 11.49
N ARG A 133 2.11 15.82 12.77
CA ARG A 133 3.28 15.06 13.24
C ARG A 133 3.24 13.56 12.93
N HIS A 134 2.05 12.99 12.69
CA HIS A 134 1.95 11.58 12.33
C HIS A 134 2.35 11.28 10.89
N VAL A 135 2.50 12.29 10.02
CA VAL A 135 2.99 12.09 8.65
C VAL A 135 4.39 11.47 8.65
N TRP A 136 5.22 11.80 9.66
CA TRP A 136 6.53 11.15 9.84
C TRP A 136 6.46 9.63 9.97
N TRP A 137 5.42 9.10 10.61
CA TRP A 137 5.22 7.65 10.71
C TRP A 137 4.90 7.00 9.37
N PHE A 138 4.34 7.76 8.42
CA PHE A 138 4.05 7.26 7.08
C PHE A 138 5.31 7.22 6.20
N LEU A 139 6.37 7.94 6.56
CA LEU A 139 7.63 7.88 5.80
C LEU A 139 8.55 6.76 6.25
N LEU A 140 8.36 6.24 7.47
CA LEU A 140 9.26 5.25 8.06
C LEU A 140 9.33 3.97 7.23
N TYR A 141 8.18 3.40 6.88
CA TYR A 141 8.15 2.14 6.13
C TYR A 141 8.71 2.28 4.70
N PRO A 142 8.28 3.25 3.87
CA PRO A 142 8.86 3.47 2.56
C PRO A 142 10.37 3.74 2.60
N ALA A 143 10.87 4.46 3.60
CA ALA A 143 12.30 4.72 3.75
C ALA A 143 13.09 3.44 4.06
N VAL A 144 12.58 2.59 4.95
CA VAL A 144 13.18 1.28 5.26
C VAL A 144 13.15 0.39 4.02
N TRP A 145 12.00 0.29 3.36
CA TRP A 145 11.86 -0.51 2.15
C TRP A 145 12.82 -0.06 1.04
N THR A 146 12.89 1.25 0.79
CA THR A 146 13.78 1.83 -0.23
C THR A 146 15.24 1.53 0.09
N THR A 147 15.65 1.68 1.35
CA THR A 147 17.00 1.32 1.79
C THR A 147 17.30 -0.16 1.52
N VAL A 148 16.38 -1.06 1.87
CA VAL A 148 16.55 -2.50 1.65
C VAL A 148 16.71 -2.82 0.16
N VAL A 149 15.87 -2.28 -0.72
CA VAL A 149 15.94 -2.60 -2.15
C VAL A 149 17.17 -1.99 -2.84
N LEU A 150 17.63 -0.82 -2.41
CA LEU A 150 18.88 -0.23 -2.91
C LEU A 150 20.09 -1.04 -2.47
N VAL A 151 20.12 -1.50 -1.21
CA VAL A 151 21.18 -2.40 -0.72
C VAL A 151 21.19 -3.70 -1.52
N ARG A 152 20.02 -4.32 -1.72
CA ARG A 152 19.90 -5.55 -2.52
C ARG A 152 20.34 -5.32 -3.98
N GLY A 153 19.89 -4.25 -4.60
CA GLY A 153 20.35 -3.86 -5.94
C GLY A 153 21.88 -3.75 -6.06
N ALA A 154 22.56 -3.31 -4.99
CA ALA A 154 24.02 -3.21 -4.95
C ALA A 154 24.74 -4.52 -4.57
N THR A 155 24.09 -5.45 -3.88
CA THR A 155 24.73 -6.67 -3.35
C THR A 155 24.35 -7.94 -4.10
N ASP A 156 23.05 -8.16 -4.35
CA ASP A 156 22.52 -9.35 -5.04
C ASP A 156 21.95 -9.03 -6.43
N GLY A 157 21.95 -7.75 -6.82
CA GLY A 157 21.50 -7.28 -8.14
C GLY A 157 19.98 -7.24 -8.30
N TRP A 158 19.20 -7.50 -7.25
CA TRP A 158 17.75 -7.47 -7.36
C TRP A 158 17.20 -6.04 -7.33
N VAL A 159 16.62 -5.63 -8.46
CA VAL A 159 15.95 -4.35 -8.64
C VAL A 159 14.47 -4.60 -8.93
N PRO A 160 13.54 -4.25 -8.03
CA PRO A 160 12.12 -4.57 -8.21
C PRO A 160 11.44 -3.68 -9.25
N TYR A 161 11.96 -2.50 -9.55
CA TYR A 161 11.30 -1.55 -10.44
C TYR A 161 12.30 -0.89 -11.39
N PRO A 162 11.97 -0.69 -12.69
CA PRO A 162 12.87 -0.07 -13.65
C PRO A 162 13.34 1.33 -13.25
N PHE A 163 12.48 2.13 -12.60
CA PHE A 163 12.84 3.46 -12.13
C PHE A 163 13.84 3.46 -10.95
N LEU A 164 14.15 2.29 -10.39
CA LEU A 164 15.23 2.09 -9.40
C LEU A 164 16.49 1.46 -10.02
N ASP A 165 16.50 1.20 -11.33
CA ASP A 165 17.64 0.57 -12.00
C ASP A 165 18.86 1.51 -11.95
N PRO A 166 20.03 1.07 -11.45
CA PRO A 166 21.24 1.89 -11.46
C PRO A 166 21.79 2.14 -12.88
N ALA A 167 21.37 1.40 -13.91
CA ALA A 167 21.83 1.58 -15.30
C ALA A 167 21.44 2.93 -15.91
N GLN A 168 20.37 3.56 -15.44
CA GLN A 168 19.98 4.95 -15.78
C GLN A 168 20.73 6.02 -14.94
N GLY A 169 21.58 5.60 -14.01
CA GLY A 169 22.39 6.45 -13.13
C GLY A 169 21.73 6.77 -11.79
N TYR A 170 22.54 6.74 -10.70
CA TYR A 170 22.05 6.99 -9.33
C TYR A 170 21.44 8.38 -9.11
N GLY A 171 21.82 9.38 -9.91
CA GLY A 171 21.16 10.69 -9.88
C GLY A 171 19.69 10.61 -10.29
N VAL A 172 19.36 9.81 -11.31
CA VAL A 172 17.98 9.59 -11.76
C VAL A 172 17.19 8.77 -10.74
N VAL A 173 17.81 7.71 -10.18
CA VAL A 173 17.21 6.93 -9.08
C VAL A 173 16.88 7.83 -7.89
N ALA A 174 17.79 8.72 -7.49
CA ALA A 174 17.56 9.67 -6.40
C ALA A 174 16.38 10.61 -6.67
N ILE A 175 16.21 11.09 -7.90
CA ILE A 175 15.06 11.91 -8.31
C ILE A 175 13.75 11.14 -8.12
N TYR A 176 13.68 9.88 -8.56
CA TYR A 176 12.48 9.05 -8.35
C TYR A 176 12.19 8.81 -6.87
N VAL A 177 13.21 8.45 -6.08
CA VAL A 177 13.07 8.23 -4.63
C VAL A 177 12.54 9.48 -3.94
N VAL A 178 13.12 10.66 -4.22
CA VAL A 178 12.68 11.93 -3.64
C VAL A 178 11.27 12.30 -4.11
N GLY A 179 10.97 12.16 -5.41
CA GLY A 179 9.65 12.46 -5.96
C GLY A 179 8.53 11.60 -5.36
N ILE A 180 8.79 10.30 -5.17
CA ILE A 180 7.87 9.38 -4.50
C ILE A 180 7.74 9.73 -3.01
N ALA A 181 8.84 10.06 -2.32
CA ALA A 181 8.78 10.49 -0.91
C ALA A 181 7.98 11.78 -0.71
N VAL A 182 8.11 12.75 -1.63
CA VAL A 182 7.27 13.96 -1.66
C VAL A 182 5.81 13.58 -1.87
N SER A 183 5.52 12.68 -2.83
CA SER A 183 4.16 12.21 -3.09
C SER A 183 3.52 11.55 -1.86
N ILE A 184 4.26 10.66 -1.18
CA ILE A 184 3.85 10.02 0.08
C ILE A 184 3.58 11.07 1.17
N THR A 185 4.43 12.09 1.27
CA THR A 185 4.27 13.18 2.24
C THR A 185 2.98 13.96 1.99
N LEU A 186 2.73 14.35 0.73
CA LEU A 186 1.52 15.06 0.34
C LEU A 186 0.26 14.23 0.58
N LEU A 187 0.26 12.95 0.18
CA LEU A 187 -0.82 12.02 0.48
C LEU A 187 -1.01 11.85 1.98
N GLY A 188 0.07 11.79 2.75
CA GLY A 188 0.04 11.74 4.21
C GLY A 188 -0.64 12.96 4.83
N ILE A 189 -0.31 14.16 4.36
CA ILE A 189 -0.97 15.41 4.78
C ILE A 189 -2.47 15.35 4.45
N LEU A 190 -2.83 14.89 3.24
CA LEU A 190 -4.23 14.72 2.85
C LEU A 190 -4.96 13.72 3.75
N VAL A 191 -4.38 12.56 4.01
CA VAL A 191 -4.91 11.53 4.92
C VAL A 191 -5.11 12.07 6.33
N VAL A 192 -4.13 12.78 6.87
CA VAL A 192 -4.24 13.44 8.18
C VAL A 192 -5.32 14.53 8.18
N GLY A 193 -5.40 15.36 7.14
CA GLY A 193 -6.44 16.38 6.99
C GLY A 193 -7.84 15.75 6.95
N MET A 194 -8.00 14.70 6.14
CA MET A 194 -9.23 13.92 6.02
C MET A 194 -9.64 13.26 7.34
N SER A 195 -8.73 12.97 8.27
CA SER A 195 -9.07 12.42 9.60
C SER A 195 -10.02 13.29 10.43
N ARG A 196 -10.17 14.57 10.04
CA ARG A 196 -11.04 15.55 10.71
C ARG A 196 -12.46 15.56 10.14
N LEU A 197 -12.65 15.04 8.92
CA LEU A 197 -13.94 14.98 8.24
C LEU A 197 -14.84 13.91 8.86
N ARG A 198 -16.15 14.17 8.88
CA ARG A 198 -17.18 13.24 9.37
C ARG A 198 -18.33 13.13 8.38
N LEU A 199 -18.04 12.55 7.20
CA LEU A 199 -19.01 12.41 6.11
C LEU A 199 -20.06 11.34 6.42
N VAL A 200 -19.63 10.12 6.77
CA VAL A 200 -20.52 9.02 7.16
C VAL A 200 -20.20 8.58 8.59
N LYS A 201 -21.19 8.66 9.48
CA LYS A 201 -21.09 8.12 10.86
C LYS A 201 -21.35 6.62 10.82
N VAL A 202 -20.43 5.84 11.37
CA VAL A 202 -20.42 4.37 11.35
C VAL A 202 -20.44 3.82 12.77
#